data_AF-A0A3B0PA08-F1
#
_entry.id   AF-A0A3B0PA08-F1
#
_cell.length_a   1.000
_cell.length_b   1.000
_cell.length_c   1.000
_cell.angle_alpha   90.00
_cell.angle_beta   90.00
_cell.angle_gamma   90.00
#
_symmetry.space_group_name_H-M   'P 1'
#
loop_
_entity.id
_entity.type
_entity.pdbx_description
1 polymer ?
#
loop_
_entity_poly.entity_id
_entity_poly.type
_entity_poly.pdbx_seq_one_letter_code
_entity_poly.pdbx_strand_id
1 'polypeptide(L)' 'MQKEKISVGYTNTSYKQGDLFIQEKTYNGMNHQLNLDELRNLDFVPELISHNHEQTVW' A
#
# COMPACT_ATOMS: atom_id res chain seq x y z
N MET A 1 15.37 3.11 9.73
CA MET A 1 14.20 2.77 10.56
C MET A 1 13.78 1.35 10.25
N GLN A 2 13.39 0.56 11.26
CA GLN A 2 12.95 -0.82 11.07
C GLN A 2 11.49 -0.84 10.58
N LYS A 3 11.14 -1.76 9.67
CA LYS A 3 9.75 -1.99 9.25
C LYS A 3 9.03 -2.77 10.36
N GLU A 4 7.89 -2.26 10.82
CA GLU A 4 6.99 -2.96 11.74
C GLU A 4 5.85 -3.59 10.96
N LYS A 5 5.74 -4.92 11.00
CA LYS A 5 4.67 -5.64 10.30
C LYS A 5 3.33 -5.40 10.99
N ILE A 6 2.32 -5.04 10.19
CA ILE A 6 0.93 -4.95 10.62
C ILE A 6 0.30 -6.34 10.43
N SER A 7 -0.15 -6.94 11.52
CA SER A 7 -0.69 -8.32 11.54
C SER A 7 -2.15 -8.44 11.08
N VAL A 8 -2.76 -7.32 10.67
CA VAL A 8 -4.15 -7.25 10.23
C VAL A 8 -4.20 -7.20 8.70
N GLY A 9 -5.11 -7.99 8.11
CA GLY A 9 -5.30 -8.11 6.66
C GLY A 9 -4.86 -9.47 6.13
N TYR A 10 -5.49 -9.91 5.03
CA TYR A 10 -5.33 -11.28 4.48
C TYR A 10 -4.83 -11.31 3.03
N THR A 11 -4.90 -10.19 2.31
CA THR A 11 -4.58 -10.13 0.87
C THR A 11 -3.22 -9.54 0.57
N ASN A 12 -2.74 -8.58 1.36
CA ASN A 12 -1.41 -7.96 1.23
C ASN A 12 -0.70 -7.98 2.58
N THR A 13 0.64 -7.97 2.55
CA THR A 13 1.43 -7.82 3.78
C THR A 13 1.70 -6.34 4.01
N SER A 14 1.23 -5.80 5.13
CA SER A 14 1.33 -4.36 5.41
C SER A 14 2.38 -4.08 6.48
N TYR A 15 3.05 -2.93 6.36
CA TYR A 15 4.08 -2.47 7.28
C TYR A 15 3.94 -0.99 7.58
N LYS A 16 4.39 -0.60 8.77
CA LYS A 16 4.68 0.79 9.13
C LYS A 16 6.19 1.01 9.15
N GLN A 17 6.66 2.09 8.54
CA GLN A 17 8.07 2.47 8.59
C GLN A 17 8.20 3.99 8.78
N GLY A 18 8.33 4.43 10.04
CA GLY A 18 8.20 5.85 10.37
C GLY A 18 6.78 6.33 10.09
N ASP A 19 6.66 7.34 9.23
CA ASP A 19 5.39 7.90 8.77
C ASP A 19 4.84 7.21 7.52
N LEU A 20 5.60 6.26 6.94
CA LEU A 20 5.21 5.55 5.73
C LEU A 20 4.32 4.36 6.04
N PHE A 21 3.31 4.16 5.19
CA PHE A 21 2.51 2.95 5.13
C PHE A 21 2.86 2.17 3.86
N ILE A 22 3.39 0.96 4.05
CA ILE A 22 3.89 0.12 2.96
C ILE A 22 3.02 -1.12 2.86
N GLN A 23 2.56 -1.44 1.67
CA GLN A 23 1.87 -2.70 1.39
C GLN A 23 2.61 -3.49 0.32
N GLU A 24 3.14 -4.64 0.69
CA GLU A 24 3.68 -5.64 -0.23
C GLU A 24 2.53 -6.49 -0.78
N LYS A 25 2.39 -6.50 -2.12
CA LYS A 25 1.27 -7.12 -2.82
C LYS A 25 1.46 -8.63 -2.88
N THR A 26 0.46 -9.40 -2.45
CA THR A 26 0.46 -10.86 -2.67
C THR A 26 -0.47 -11.20 -3.83
N TYR A 27 0.10 -11.65 -4.95
CA TYR A 27 -0.66 -12.02 -6.15
C TYR A 27 -1.31 -13.38 -5.98
N ASN A 28 -2.49 -13.38 -5.36
CA ASN A 28 -3.33 -14.57 -5.17
C ASN A 28 -4.62 -14.52 -6.00
N GLY A 29 -4.72 -13.59 -6.96
CA GLY A 29 -5.93 -13.38 -7.77
C GLY A 29 -7.05 -12.59 -7.09
N MET A 30 -6.89 -12.21 -5.82
CA MET A 30 -7.87 -11.43 -5.04
C MET A 30 -7.57 -9.92 -5.02
N ASN A 31 -6.46 -9.51 -5.64
CA ASN A 31 -6.05 -8.12 -5.70
C ASN A 31 -6.80 -7.40 -6.83
N HIS A 32 -7.66 -6.45 -6.47
CA HIS A 32 -8.33 -5.58 -7.43
C HIS A 32 -7.30 -4.66 -8.11
N GLN A 33 -7.37 -4.53 -9.43
CA GLN A 33 -6.52 -3.63 -10.22
C GLN A 33 -7.04 -2.18 -10.12
N LEU A 34 -7.05 -1.64 -8.91
CA LEU A 34 -7.42 -0.25 -8.70
C LEU A 34 -6.33 0.67 -9.27
N ASN A 35 -6.72 1.58 -10.15
CA ASN A 35 -5.83 2.61 -10.66
C ASN A 35 -5.63 3.69 -9.58
N LEU A 36 -4.57 3.56 -8.77
CA LEU A 36 -4.32 4.50 -7.67
C LEU A 36 -3.96 5.91 -8.15
N ASP A 37 -3.61 6.10 -9.43
CA ASP A 37 -3.35 7.44 -9.98
C ASP A 37 -4.61 8.33 -9.90
N GLU A 38 -5.81 7.75 -9.96
CA GLU A 38 -7.07 8.48 -9.84
C GLU A 38 -7.29 9.07 -8.44
N LEU A 39 -6.72 8.42 -7.42
CA LEU A 39 -6.88 8.83 -6.02
C LEU A 39 -6.06 10.08 -5.67
N ARG A 40 -5.06 10.45 -6.49
CA ARG A 40 -4.24 11.65 -6.27
C ARG A 40 -5.03 12.96 -6.27
N ASN A 41 -6.24 12.96 -6.85
CA ASN A 41 -7.11 14.13 -6.91
C ASN A 41 -7.97 14.31 -5.65
N LEU A 42 -7.91 13.37 -4.70
CA LEU A 42 -8.74 13.36 -3.49
C LEU A 42 -7.90 13.88 -2.31
N ASP A 43 -8.31 15.01 -1.75
CA ASP A 43 -7.63 15.72 -0.65
C ASP A 43 -7.58 14.94 0.67
N PHE A 44 -8.48 13.97 0.86
CA PHE A 44 -8.54 13.13 2.04
C PHE A 44 -7.70 11.85 1.94
N VAL A 45 -7.06 11.58 0.80
CA VAL A 45 -6.22 10.40 0.60
C VAL A 45 -4.76 10.76 0.90
N PRO A 46 -4.00 9.93 1.63
CA PRO A 46 -2.56 10.15 1.81
C PRO A 46 -1.82 10.31 0.48
N GLU A 47 -0.67 10.97 0.50
CA GLU A 47 0.17 11.13 -0.69
C GLU A 47 0.62 9.76 -1.21
N LEU A 48 0.38 9.47 -2.48
CA LEU A 48 0.85 8.23 -3.10
C LEU A 48 2.32 8.39 -3.52
N ILE A 49 3.23 7.93 -2.66
CA ILE A 49 4.68 8.00 -2.89
C ILE A 49 5.12 7.02 -3.99
N SER A 50 4.59 5.80 -3.99
CA SER A 50 4.94 4.80 -5.00
C SER A 50 3.84 3.76 -5.18
N HIS A 51 3.59 3.37 -6.43
CA HIS A 51 2.71 2.25 -6.75
C HIS A 51 3.29 1.47 -7.93
N ASN A 52 3.58 0.19 -7.72
CA ASN A 52 4.04 -0.71 -8.77
C ASN A 52 3.49 -2.12 -8.55
N HIS A 53 3.92 -3.09 -9.36
CA HIS A 53 3.44 -4.46 -9.21
C HIS A 53 3.87 -5.09 -7.88
N GLU A 54 4.97 -4.72 -7.24
CA GLU A 54 5.41 -5.41 -6.02
C GLU A 54 4.81 -4.78 -4.75
N GLN A 55 4.67 -3.46 -4.72
CA GLN A 55 4.25 -2.75 -3.53
C GLN A 55 3.51 -1.44 -3.82
N THR A 56 2.82 -0.97 -2.80
CA THR A 56 2.31 0.40 -2.71
C THR A 56 2.92 1.06 -1.47
N VAL A 57 3.36 2.30 -1.62
CA VAL A 57 3.86 3.14 -0.53
C VAL A 57 3.05 4.42 -0.51
N TRP A 58 2.49 4.70 0.66
CA TRP A 58 1.85 5.93 1.04
C TRP A 58 2.68 6.63 2.10
#